data_AF-A0A7Y1Y0Y4-F1
#
_entry.id   AF-A0A7Y1Y0Y4-F1
#
_cell.length_a   1.000
_cell.length_b   1.000
_cell.length_c   1.000
_cell.angle_alpha   90.00
_cell.angle_beta   90.00
_cell.angle_gamma   90.00
#
_symmetry.space_group_name_H-M   'P 1'
#
loop_
_entity.id
_entity.type
_entity.pdbx_description
1 polymer ?
#
loop_
_entity_poly.entity_id
_entity_poly.type
_entity_poly.pdbx_seq_one_letter_code
_entity_poly.pdbx_strand_id
1 'polypeptide(L)'
;MRINPSSALGRLLAAWCALAAASSSGFGAIITVPTDLNSGDQYRLVFVTSATRDAASTDISEYNQFVETIADATPDLQALGTDWYAIGATDTVDARDNTATNPTIEVGVPIYSVNGVRLADDYADLWDGFLAAAYTTDENGNEVSGLAWTGMHSNGVARTGGALGEAVGRIHVGELGNEAQSGGWSGDGASRPDNTEQNHLYGMSALLTVAPEPSGALLSLVAIAAIGLRRRRS
;
A
#
# COMPACT_ATOMS: atom_id res chain seq x y z
N MET A 1 6.37 -54.95 -50.77
CA MET A 1 6.03 -53.87 -51.72
C MET A 1 5.92 -52.60 -50.89
N ARG A 2 7.04 -51.93 -50.62
CA ARG A 2 7.66 -50.85 -51.41
C ARG A 2 6.87 -49.53 -51.38
N ILE A 3 7.41 -48.60 -50.57
CA ILE A 3 7.62 -47.16 -50.82
C ILE A 3 6.38 -46.25 -50.85
N ASN A 4 6.31 -45.38 -49.83
CA ASN A 4 5.62 -44.09 -49.83
C ASN A 4 6.43 -43.04 -50.62
N PRO A 5 5.82 -42.18 -51.44
CA PRO A 5 6.36 -40.88 -51.79
C PRO A 5 5.37 -39.75 -51.40
N SER A 6 5.77 -38.85 -50.49
CA SER A 6 6.20 -37.46 -50.79
C SER A 6 5.03 -36.52 -51.17
N SER A 7 4.51 -35.71 -50.24
CA SER A 7 4.94 -34.33 -49.93
C SER A 7 4.47 -33.26 -50.93
N ALA A 8 3.60 -32.35 -50.47
CA ALA A 8 3.59 -30.92 -50.81
C ALA A 8 2.58 -30.22 -49.86
N LEU A 9 3.02 -29.57 -48.78
CA LEU A 9 3.38 -28.14 -48.72
C LEU A 9 2.30 -27.20 -49.30
N GLY A 10 1.60 -26.51 -48.41
CA GLY A 10 0.67 -25.43 -48.75
C GLY A 10 0.04 -24.78 -47.53
N ARG A 11 0.87 -24.30 -46.59
CA ARG A 11 0.46 -23.48 -45.43
C ARG A 11 -0.14 -22.16 -45.90
N LEU A 12 -1.23 -21.72 -45.28
CA LEU A 12 -1.51 -20.29 -45.02
C LEU A 12 -2.49 -20.16 -43.85
N LEU A 13 -1.92 -19.96 -42.67
CA LEU A 13 -2.58 -19.47 -41.47
C LEU A 13 -2.70 -17.94 -41.60
N ALA A 14 -3.91 -17.39 -41.46
CA ALA A 14 -4.12 -15.97 -41.26
C ALA A 14 -4.67 -15.78 -39.84
N ALA A 15 -3.78 -15.68 -38.86
CA ALA A 15 -4.13 -15.29 -37.50
C ALA A 15 -4.16 -13.75 -37.44
N TRP A 16 -5.36 -13.18 -37.36
CA TRP A 16 -5.57 -11.78 -37.01
C TRP A 16 -5.37 -11.63 -35.49
N CYS A 17 -4.17 -11.19 -35.07
CA CYS A 17 -3.98 -10.68 -33.72
C CYS A 17 -4.20 -9.17 -33.75
N ALA A 18 -5.41 -8.73 -33.38
CA ALA A 18 -5.65 -7.34 -33.01
C ALA A 18 -4.97 -7.10 -31.66
N LEU A 19 -3.78 -6.49 -31.68
CA LEU A 19 -3.14 -5.95 -30.49
C LEU A 19 -3.92 -4.69 -30.09
N ALA A 20 -4.87 -4.82 -29.17
CA ALA A 20 -5.41 -3.68 -28.46
C ALA A 20 -4.27 -3.09 -27.63
N ALA A 21 -3.75 -1.93 -28.03
CA ALA A 21 -2.89 -1.13 -27.19
C ALA A 21 -3.75 -0.67 -25.99
N ALA A 22 -3.58 -1.33 -24.85
CA ALA A 22 -3.99 -0.75 -23.58
C ALA A 22 -3.14 0.50 -23.38
N SER A 23 -3.78 1.67 -23.37
CA SER A 23 -3.16 2.91 -22.92
C SER A 23 -2.74 2.69 -21.48
N SER A 24 -1.44 2.52 -21.20
CA SER A 24 -0.95 2.69 -19.84
C SER A 24 -1.01 4.18 -19.53
N SER A 25 -2.07 4.61 -18.86
CA SER A 25 -2.04 5.84 -18.07
C SER A 25 -0.75 5.81 -17.26
N GLY A 26 0.09 6.84 -17.40
CA GLY A 26 1.36 6.88 -16.67
C GLY A 26 1.07 6.92 -15.18
N PHE A 27 1.28 5.80 -14.49
CA PHE A 27 1.25 5.75 -13.03
C PHE A 27 2.34 6.67 -12.46
N GLY A 28 2.05 7.36 -11.37
CA GLY A 28 3.10 7.92 -10.55
C GLY A 28 4.00 6.78 -10.07
N ALA A 29 5.32 6.92 -10.22
CA ALA A 29 6.22 5.89 -9.69
C ALA A 29 6.12 5.92 -8.15
N ILE A 30 5.72 4.79 -7.54
CA ILE A 30 5.73 4.67 -6.09
C ILE A 30 7.14 4.36 -5.57
N ILE A 31 7.40 4.76 -4.34
CA ILE A 31 8.64 4.53 -3.61
C ILE A 31 8.34 3.52 -2.51
N THR A 32 8.81 2.29 -2.69
CA THR A 32 8.62 1.22 -1.72
C THR A 32 9.74 1.13 -0.69
N VAL A 33 10.90 1.76 -0.97
CA VAL A 33 12.01 1.92 -0.02
C VAL A 33 12.39 3.39 0.05
N PRO A 34 12.00 4.09 1.12
CA PRO A 34 12.38 5.49 1.34
C PRO A 34 13.90 5.71 1.32
N THR A 35 14.32 6.83 0.75
CA THR A 35 15.74 7.12 0.45
C THR A 35 16.59 7.51 1.66
N ASP A 36 15.96 7.85 2.78
CA ASP A 36 16.61 8.21 4.04
C ASP A 36 16.83 7.02 4.98
N LEU A 37 16.44 5.81 4.56
CA LEU A 37 16.64 4.57 5.30
C LEU A 37 17.92 3.83 4.86
N ASN A 38 18.59 3.22 5.83
CA ASN A 38 19.73 2.36 5.63
C ASN A 38 19.30 0.88 5.59
N SER A 39 20.19 0.03 5.11
CA SER A 39 20.01 -1.42 5.20
C SER A 39 19.75 -1.86 6.65
N GLY A 40 18.71 -2.67 6.83
CA GLY A 40 18.29 -3.18 8.13
C GLY A 40 17.34 -2.26 8.90
N ASP A 41 17.14 -1.02 8.44
CA ASP A 41 16.14 -0.14 9.05
C ASP A 41 14.73 -0.69 8.81
N GLN A 42 13.88 -0.53 9.82
CA GLN A 42 12.49 -0.93 9.77
C GLN A 42 11.59 0.27 9.52
N TYR A 43 10.50 0.07 8.80
CA TYR A 43 9.57 1.13 8.42
C TYR A 43 8.21 0.53 8.07
N ARG A 44 7.22 1.40 7.86
CA ARG A 44 5.92 1.04 7.29
C ARG A 44 5.57 1.95 6.12
N LEU A 45 4.79 1.42 5.19
CA LEU A 45 4.21 2.17 4.09
C LEU A 45 2.72 2.37 4.30
N VAL A 46 2.21 3.51 3.84
CA VAL A 46 0.79 3.82 3.84
C VAL A 46 0.37 4.43 2.51
N PHE A 47 -0.85 4.11 2.07
CA PHE A 47 -1.51 4.71 0.92
C PHE A 47 -3.00 4.94 1.19
N VAL A 48 -3.65 5.72 0.32
CA VAL A 48 -5.11 5.86 0.27
C VAL A 48 -5.64 4.92 -0.81
N THR A 49 -6.62 4.09 -0.54
CA THR A 49 -7.15 3.17 -1.56
C THR A 49 -7.73 3.95 -2.75
N SER A 50 -7.35 3.62 -4.00
CA SER A 50 -7.95 4.25 -5.19
C SER A 50 -9.44 3.90 -5.34
N ALA A 51 -9.81 2.69 -4.93
CA ALA A 51 -11.18 2.24 -4.82
C ALA A 51 -11.83 2.67 -3.49
N THR A 52 -13.16 2.73 -3.50
CA THR A 52 -13.98 3.10 -2.34
C THR A 52 -14.82 1.91 -1.89
N ARG A 53 -15.26 1.95 -0.62
CA ARG A 53 -16.23 1.01 -0.06
C ARG A 53 -17.16 1.66 0.95
N ASP A 54 -18.22 0.96 1.31
CA ASP A 54 -19.05 1.33 2.46
C ASP A 54 -18.39 0.98 3.80
N ALA A 55 -18.96 1.55 4.86
CA ALA A 55 -18.57 1.34 6.25
C ALA A 55 -19.62 0.54 7.04
N ALA A 56 -20.38 -0.34 6.39
CA ALA A 56 -21.49 -1.05 7.02
C ALA A 56 -21.07 -2.28 7.86
N SER A 57 -19.83 -2.75 7.73
CA SER A 57 -19.36 -3.97 8.39
C SER A 57 -18.87 -3.71 9.81
N THR A 58 -19.28 -4.56 10.75
CA THR A 58 -18.78 -4.50 12.14
C THR A 58 -17.48 -5.29 12.33
N ASP A 59 -17.03 -6.01 11.30
CA ASP A 59 -15.82 -6.83 11.34
C ASP A 59 -14.65 -6.08 10.71
N ILE A 60 -13.64 -5.76 11.53
CA ILE A 60 -12.44 -5.04 11.07
C ILE A 60 -11.69 -5.82 9.98
N SER A 61 -11.79 -7.15 9.98
CA SER A 61 -11.10 -8.00 9.02
C SER A 61 -11.60 -7.81 7.59
N GLU A 62 -12.86 -7.40 7.39
CA GLU A 62 -13.37 -7.08 6.05
C GLU A 62 -12.70 -5.83 5.48
N TYR A 63 -12.40 -4.83 6.31
CA TYR A 63 -11.68 -3.62 5.88
C TYR A 63 -10.22 -3.93 5.58
N ASN A 64 -9.57 -4.74 6.40
CA ASN A 64 -8.23 -5.24 6.14
C ASN A 64 -8.18 -6.02 4.82
N GLN A 65 -9.12 -6.94 4.59
CA GLN A 65 -9.18 -7.72 3.35
C GLN A 65 -9.36 -6.82 2.12
N PHE A 66 -10.16 -5.75 2.24
CA PHE A 66 -10.33 -4.78 1.15
C PHE A 66 -9.01 -4.07 0.82
N VAL A 67 -8.31 -3.56 1.85
CA VAL A 67 -7.00 -2.91 1.68
C VAL A 67 -5.96 -3.90 1.11
N GLU A 68 -5.90 -5.11 1.64
CA GLU A 68 -5.03 -6.19 1.16
C GLU A 68 -5.25 -6.46 -0.33
N THR A 69 -6.51 -6.61 -0.74
CA THR A 69 -6.87 -6.87 -2.15
C THR A 69 -6.37 -5.77 -3.07
N ILE A 70 -6.40 -4.51 -2.62
CA ILE A 70 -5.94 -3.35 -3.39
C ILE A 70 -4.41 -3.31 -3.47
N ALA A 71 -3.72 -3.60 -2.37
CA ALA A 71 -2.27 -3.69 -2.36
C ALA A 71 -1.78 -4.84 -3.25
N ASP A 72 -2.42 -6.01 -3.17
CA ASP A 72 -2.12 -7.18 -4.00
C ASP A 72 -2.36 -6.94 -5.50
N ALA A 73 -3.29 -6.05 -5.85
CA ALA A 73 -3.53 -5.64 -7.23
C ALA A 73 -2.43 -4.71 -7.77
N THR A 74 -1.55 -4.19 -6.91
CA THR A 74 -0.45 -3.30 -7.27
C THR A 74 0.87 -4.07 -7.29
N PRO A 75 1.50 -4.31 -8.46
CA PRO A 75 2.66 -5.19 -8.57
C PRO A 75 3.84 -4.83 -7.64
N ASP A 76 4.12 -3.54 -7.49
CA ASP A 76 5.22 -3.05 -6.64
C ASP A 76 4.96 -3.26 -5.14
N LEU A 77 3.69 -3.16 -4.69
CA LEU A 77 3.31 -3.45 -3.31
C LEU A 77 3.21 -4.95 -3.05
N GLN A 78 2.63 -5.71 -3.97
CA GLN A 78 2.58 -7.18 -3.90
C GLN A 78 3.99 -7.78 -3.81
N ALA A 79 4.96 -7.21 -4.52
CA ALA A 79 6.34 -7.68 -4.50
C ALA A 79 7.02 -7.55 -3.12
N LEU A 80 6.47 -6.76 -2.20
CA LEU A 80 6.96 -6.66 -0.83
C LEU A 80 6.64 -7.90 0.01
N GLY A 81 5.61 -8.68 -0.38
CA GLY A 81 5.23 -9.90 0.31
C GLY A 81 4.88 -9.68 1.79
N THR A 82 4.20 -8.57 2.08
CA THR A 82 3.74 -8.17 3.41
C THR A 82 2.22 -8.16 3.46
N ASP A 83 1.66 -8.29 4.66
CA ASP A 83 0.24 -8.04 4.91
C ASP A 83 -0.04 -6.53 4.98
N TRP A 84 -1.30 -6.15 4.76
CA TRP A 84 -1.82 -4.79 4.81
C TRP A 84 -3.10 -4.70 5.64
N TYR A 85 -3.19 -3.61 6.41
CA TYR A 85 -4.28 -3.37 7.36
C TYR A 85 -4.91 -2.01 7.09
N ALA A 86 -6.23 -1.93 7.24
CA ALA A 86 -6.92 -0.66 7.23
C ALA A 86 -6.55 0.16 8.46
N ILE A 87 -6.26 1.44 8.29
CA ILE A 87 -6.21 2.39 9.41
C ILE A 87 -7.64 2.81 9.72
N GLY A 88 -8.34 1.96 10.45
CA GLY A 88 -9.70 2.19 10.88
C GLY A 88 -10.06 1.38 12.12
N ALA A 89 -11.11 1.81 12.81
CA ALA A 89 -11.59 1.20 14.05
C ALA A 89 -13.06 0.78 13.95
N THR A 90 -13.38 -0.39 14.48
CA THR A 90 -14.75 -0.81 14.77
C THR A 90 -15.01 -0.62 16.27
N ASP A 91 -16.25 -0.79 16.72
CA ASP A 91 -16.61 -0.64 18.15
C ASP A 91 -15.80 -1.53 19.11
N THR A 92 -15.22 -2.63 18.60
CA THR A 92 -14.50 -3.61 19.41
C THR A 92 -13.01 -3.66 19.12
N VAL A 93 -12.52 -2.98 18.08
CA VAL A 93 -11.11 -2.99 17.68
C VAL A 93 -10.63 -1.58 17.39
N ASP A 94 -9.69 -1.11 18.22
CA ASP A 94 -8.99 0.15 18.01
C ASP A 94 -8.09 0.07 16.75
N ALA A 95 -8.00 1.17 15.99
CA ALA A 95 -7.18 1.23 14.78
C ALA A 95 -5.69 1.02 15.07
N ARG A 96 -5.20 1.57 16.18
CA ARG A 96 -3.82 1.37 16.65
C ARG A 96 -3.51 -0.07 17.05
N ASP A 97 -4.52 -0.84 17.47
CA ASP A 97 -4.35 -2.26 17.78
C ASP A 97 -4.44 -3.09 16.49
N ASN A 98 -5.38 -2.77 15.58
CA ASN A 98 -5.53 -3.41 14.28
C ASN A 98 -4.25 -3.35 13.43
N THR A 99 -3.57 -2.20 13.45
CA THR A 99 -2.34 -1.96 12.68
C THR A 99 -1.06 -2.34 13.43
N ALA A 100 -1.18 -2.80 14.69
CA ALA A 100 -0.06 -3.01 15.61
C ALA A 100 0.85 -1.77 15.71
N THR A 101 0.25 -0.62 15.99
CA THR A 101 0.92 0.68 16.15
C THR A 101 0.56 1.36 17.48
N ASN A 102 0.20 0.59 18.51
CA ASN A 102 -0.18 1.16 19.80
C ASN A 102 1.05 1.76 20.52
N PRO A 103 1.13 3.09 20.70
CA PRO A 103 2.32 3.76 21.22
C PRO A 103 2.56 3.49 22.72
N THR A 104 1.59 2.87 23.40
CA THR A 104 1.74 2.43 24.79
C THR A 104 2.42 1.07 24.92
N ILE A 105 2.56 0.33 23.80
CA ILE A 105 3.16 -1.00 23.74
C ILE A 105 4.59 -0.93 23.22
N GLU A 106 4.81 -0.15 22.15
CA GLU A 106 6.12 0.03 21.53
C GLU A 106 6.29 1.43 20.96
N VAL A 107 7.54 1.90 20.85
CA VAL A 107 7.86 3.22 20.27
C VAL A 107 7.43 3.26 18.80
N GLY A 108 7.73 2.19 18.06
CA GLY A 108 7.43 2.08 16.65
C GLY A 108 8.60 2.42 15.74
N VAL A 109 8.26 2.63 14.47
CA VAL A 109 9.19 2.87 13.36
C VAL A 109 8.63 4.01 12.50
N PRO A 110 9.46 4.65 11.66
CA PRO A 110 8.96 5.69 10.78
C PRO A 110 7.96 5.15 9.77
N ILE A 111 6.96 5.97 9.47
CA ILE A 111 5.84 5.66 8.58
C ILE A 111 5.90 6.60 7.39
N TYR A 112 5.82 6.03 6.19
CA TYR A 112 5.96 6.77 4.94
C TYR A 112 4.74 6.58 4.06
N SER A 113 4.40 7.62 3.30
CA SER A 113 3.53 7.46 2.13
C SER A 113 4.27 6.69 1.03
N VAL A 114 3.52 5.99 0.18
CA VAL A 114 4.05 5.37 -1.05
C VAL A 114 4.64 6.36 -2.07
N ASN A 115 4.54 7.68 -1.86
CA ASN A 115 5.31 8.68 -2.61
C ASN A 115 6.70 8.99 -1.99
N GLY A 116 7.09 8.29 -0.94
CA GLY A 116 8.37 8.44 -0.23
C GLY A 116 8.40 9.56 0.82
N VAL A 117 7.29 10.24 1.08
CA VAL A 117 7.20 11.27 2.12
C VAL A 117 7.05 10.61 3.49
N ARG A 118 7.88 11.01 4.45
CA ARG A 118 7.74 10.61 5.85
C ARG A 118 6.53 11.33 6.47
N LEU A 119 5.63 10.56 7.07
CA LEU A 119 4.37 11.05 7.63
C LEU A 119 4.40 11.13 9.15
N ALA A 120 5.07 10.15 9.77
CA ALA A 120 5.32 10.11 11.20
C ALA A 120 6.70 9.49 11.48
N ASP A 121 7.39 10.00 12.50
CA ASP A 121 8.68 9.49 12.96
C ASP A 121 8.55 8.18 13.74
N ASP A 122 7.44 8.01 14.47
CA ASP A 122 7.14 6.82 15.26
C ASP A 122 5.62 6.66 15.49
N TYR A 123 5.22 5.70 16.33
CA TYR A 123 3.80 5.44 16.58
C TYR A 123 3.15 6.50 17.49
N ALA A 124 3.91 7.18 18.35
CA ALA A 124 3.38 8.26 19.15
C ALA A 124 3.06 9.46 18.25
N ASP A 125 3.96 9.78 17.32
CA ASP A 125 3.78 10.83 16.31
C ASP A 125 2.59 10.54 15.39
N LEU A 126 2.43 9.29 14.93
CA LEU A 126 1.25 8.90 14.14
C LEU A 126 -0.07 9.21 14.86
N TRP A 127 -0.13 9.01 16.19
CA TRP A 127 -1.37 9.07 16.98
C TRP A 127 -1.49 10.33 17.85
N ASP A 128 -0.67 11.35 17.62
CA ASP A 128 -0.75 12.61 18.38
C ASP A 128 -1.76 13.62 17.81
N GLY A 129 -2.34 13.29 16.64
CA GLY A 129 -3.32 14.08 15.91
C GLY A 129 -2.74 14.97 14.81
N PHE A 130 -1.43 15.00 14.62
CA PHE A 130 -0.75 15.75 13.57
C PHE A 130 0.07 14.83 12.69
N LEU A 131 0.28 15.23 11.44
CA LEU A 131 1.16 14.53 10.52
C LEU A 131 2.14 15.51 9.92
N ALA A 132 3.33 15.00 9.57
CA ALA A 132 4.33 15.79 8.86
C ALA A 132 3.86 16.18 7.43
N ALA A 133 2.98 15.38 6.82
CA ALA A 133 2.36 15.66 5.53
C ALA A 133 0.97 15.04 5.37
N ALA A 134 0.23 15.46 4.34
CA ALA A 134 -1.13 14.99 4.07
C ALA A 134 -1.13 13.55 3.53
N TYR A 135 -2.13 12.75 3.92
CA TYR A 135 -2.44 11.49 3.27
C TYR A 135 -3.27 11.71 2.01
N THR A 136 -2.62 11.76 0.84
CA THR A 136 -3.34 11.98 -0.42
C THR A 136 -2.90 11.06 -1.55
N THR A 137 -1.88 10.22 -1.40
CA THR A 137 -1.40 9.38 -2.50
C THR A 137 -1.97 7.96 -2.43
N ASP A 138 -2.46 7.46 -3.57
CA ASP A 138 -2.96 6.09 -3.74
C ASP A 138 -1.88 5.03 -3.96
N GLU A 139 -2.28 3.77 -3.95
CA GLU A 139 -1.39 2.61 -4.18
C GLU A 139 -0.67 2.67 -5.53
N ASN A 140 -1.13 3.50 -6.47
CA ASN A 140 -0.54 3.68 -7.78
C ASN A 140 0.21 5.01 -7.93
N GLY A 141 0.43 5.74 -6.83
CA GLY A 141 1.18 7.00 -6.83
C GLY A 141 0.39 8.22 -7.31
N ASN A 142 -0.93 8.14 -7.43
CA ASN A 142 -1.78 9.27 -7.83
C ASN A 142 -2.35 9.99 -6.62
N GLU A 143 -2.59 11.29 -6.76
CA GLU A 143 -3.27 12.08 -5.74
C GLU A 143 -4.78 11.79 -5.73
N VAL A 144 -5.33 11.60 -4.53
CA VAL A 144 -6.73 11.34 -4.22
C VAL A 144 -7.25 12.45 -3.32
N SER A 145 -8.50 12.82 -3.53
CA SER A 145 -9.22 13.80 -2.71
C SER A 145 -10.59 13.24 -2.33
N GLY A 146 -11.16 13.71 -1.23
CA GLY A 146 -12.41 13.21 -0.70
C GLY A 146 -12.28 12.82 0.76
N LEU A 147 -12.95 11.73 1.15
CA LEU A 147 -12.98 11.25 2.53
C LEU A 147 -12.39 9.84 2.59
N ALA A 148 -11.77 9.52 3.72
CA ALA A 148 -11.35 8.19 4.07
C ALA A 148 -12.04 7.73 5.36
N TRP A 149 -12.56 6.51 5.37
CA TRP A 149 -13.13 5.92 6.57
C TRP A 149 -12.06 5.70 7.64
N THR A 150 -12.34 6.12 8.88
CA THR A 150 -11.44 5.89 10.02
C THR A 150 -12.16 5.33 11.24
N GLY A 151 -13.34 5.82 11.58
CA GLY A 151 -14.10 5.32 12.73
C GLY A 151 -13.44 5.55 14.10
N MET A 152 -12.45 6.43 14.18
CA MET A 152 -11.59 6.57 15.35
C MET A 152 -11.43 8.03 15.80
N HIS A 153 -10.88 8.20 17.00
CA HIS A 153 -10.28 9.45 17.46
C HIS A 153 -8.85 9.60 16.91
N SER A 154 -8.29 10.81 16.98
CA SER A 154 -6.89 11.12 16.61
C SER A 154 -5.84 10.24 17.28
N ASN A 155 -6.14 9.64 18.43
CA ASN A 155 -5.25 8.72 19.15
C ASN A 155 -5.39 7.25 18.74
N GLY A 156 -6.12 6.96 17.66
CA GLY A 156 -6.32 5.61 17.12
C GLY A 156 -7.30 4.73 17.90
N VAL A 157 -8.00 5.29 18.89
CA VAL A 157 -9.04 4.58 19.66
C VAL A 157 -10.38 4.66 18.93
N ALA A 158 -11.14 3.56 18.94
CA ALA A 158 -12.48 3.50 18.38
C ALA A 158 -13.37 4.60 18.95
N ARG A 159 -14.16 5.24 18.08
CA ARG A 159 -15.09 6.29 18.49
C ARG A 159 -16.49 5.75 18.63
N THR A 160 -16.93 5.52 19.86
CA THR A 160 -18.30 5.06 20.15
C THR A 160 -19.37 5.93 19.45
N GLY A 161 -20.29 5.29 18.73
CA GLY A 161 -21.34 5.99 17.97
C GLY A 161 -20.86 6.61 16.65
N GLY A 162 -19.64 6.30 16.21
CA GLY A 162 -19.10 6.72 14.92
C GLY A 162 -17.95 5.85 14.43
N ALA A 163 -17.82 4.63 14.95
CA ALA A 163 -16.87 3.62 14.49
C ALA A 163 -17.40 2.92 13.23
N LEU A 164 -16.52 2.22 12.52
CA LEU A 164 -16.92 1.42 11.37
C LEU A 164 -17.91 0.33 11.78
N GLY A 165 -18.93 0.11 10.95
CA GLY A 165 -19.99 -0.87 11.19
C GLY A 165 -21.16 -0.39 12.04
N GLU A 166 -21.08 0.82 12.60
CA GLU A 166 -22.18 1.39 13.36
C GLU A 166 -23.41 1.57 12.47
N ALA A 167 -24.53 0.95 12.89
CA ALA A 167 -25.74 0.83 12.08
C ALA A 167 -26.57 2.12 12.04
N VAL A 168 -26.39 3.00 13.05
CA VAL A 168 -27.12 4.26 13.18
C VAL A 168 -26.18 5.30 13.74
N GLY A 169 -25.84 6.29 12.93
CA GLY A 169 -24.87 7.29 13.30
C GLY A 169 -24.03 7.68 12.11
N ARG A 170 -23.40 8.84 12.22
CA ARG A 170 -22.50 9.30 11.19
C ARG A 170 -21.10 8.83 11.52
N ILE A 171 -20.47 8.12 10.58
CA ILE A 171 -19.17 7.49 10.77
C ILE A 171 -18.06 8.56 10.72
N HIS A 172 -17.01 8.39 11.53
CA HIS A 172 -15.87 9.29 11.48
C HIS A 172 -14.98 9.01 10.27
N VAL A 173 -14.56 10.09 9.64
CA VAL A 173 -13.77 10.10 8.41
C VAL A 173 -12.59 11.04 8.51
N GLY A 174 -11.50 10.64 7.89
CA GLY A 174 -10.43 11.52 7.50
C GLY A 174 -10.79 12.36 6.28
N GLU A 175 -10.33 13.61 6.24
CA GLU A 175 -10.43 14.47 5.07
C GLU A 175 -9.13 14.42 4.27
N LEU A 176 -9.22 14.01 3.00
CA LEU A 176 -8.08 13.88 2.09
C LEU A 176 -7.81 15.24 1.44
N GLY A 177 -6.62 15.80 1.69
CA GLY A 177 -6.19 17.11 1.20
C GLY A 177 -5.39 17.88 2.25
N ASN A 178 -5.33 19.21 2.15
CA ASN A 178 -4.52 20.03 3.07
C ASN A 178 -4.95 19.93 4.54
N GLU A 179 -6.22 19.62 4.82
CA GLU A 179 -6.73 19.45 6.19
C GLU A 179 -6.26 18.13 6.84
N ALA A 180 -5.73 17.19 6.05
CA ALA A 180 -5.17 15.93 6.54
C ALA A 180 -3.95 16.15 7.46
N GLN A 181 -3.24 17.27 7.35
CA GLN A 181 -2.04 17.53 8.16
C GLN A 181 -2.34 17.83 9.64
N SER A 182 -3.57 18.26 9.95
CA SER A 182 -3.93 18.75 11.29
C SER A 182 -5.27 18.18 11.77
N GLY A 183 -5.24 17.04 12.47
CA GLY A 183 -6.40 16.34 13.04
C GLY A 183 -7.39 15.77 12.02
N GLY A 184 -7.51 16.41 10.85
CA GLY A 184 -8.48 16.14 9.81
C GLY A 184 -8.31 14.79 9.16
N TRP A 185 -7.09 14.21 9.12
CA TRP A 185 -6.89 12.87 8.55
C TRP A 185 -7.52 11.76 9.40
N SER A 186 -7.66 11.97 10.71
CA SER A 186 -7.95 10.92 11.67
C SER A 186 -9.45 10.71 11.95
N GLY A 187 -10.28 11.71 11.67
CA GLY A 187 -11.68 11.69 12.08
C GLY A 187 -12.17 12.98 12.73
N ASP A 188 -11.29 13.85 13.23
CA ASP A 188 -11.73 15.02 14.03
C ASP A 188 -12.31 16.18 13.19
N GLY A 189 -12.48 15.99 11.88
CA GLY A 189 -13.16 16.90 10.97
C GLY A 189 -14.68 16.99 11.18
N ALA A 190 -15.33 17.90 10.44
CA ALA A 190 -16.77 18.13 10.54
C ALA A 190 -17.60 17.10 9.76
N SER A 191 -16.98 16.47 8.75
CA SER A 191 -17.59 15.51 7.85
C SER A 191 -17.94 14.21 8.57
N ARG A 192 -19.16 13.74 8.34
CA ARG A 192 -19.76 12.65 9.10
C ARG A 192 -20.82 11.99 8.20
N PRO A 193 -20.43 11.11 7.28
CA PRO A 193 -21.32 10.47 6.31
C PRO A 193 -22.03 9.24 6.89
N ASP A 194 -23.07 8.79 6.21
CA ASP A 194 -23.78 7.55 6.54
C ASP A 194 -22.94 6.33 6.16
N ASN A 195 -23.08 5.23 6.90
CA ASN A 195 -22.27 4.02 6.72
C ASN A 195 -22.46 3.33 5.36
N THR A 196 -23.48 3.70 4.59
CA THR A 196 -23.74 3.19 3.22
C THR A 196 -23.03 3.97 2.13
N GLU A 197 -22.46 5.13 2.46
CA GLU A 197 -21.71 5.95 1.49
C GLU A 197 -20.40 5.27 1.10
N GLN A 198 -19.87 5.61 -0.08
CA GLN A 198 -18.63 5.04 -0.58
C GLN A 198 -17.49 6.02 -0.35
N ASN A 199 -16.53 5.67 0.50
CA ASN A 199 -15.33 6.47 0.76
C ASN A 199 -14.07 5.60 0.69
N HIS A 200 -12.92 6.26 0.64
CA HIS A 200 -11.62 5.59 0.59
C HIS A 200 -11.26 4.99 1.97
N LEU A 201 -10.18 4.24 2.03
CA LEU A 201 -9.54 3.80 3.27
C LEU A 201 -8.06 4.15 3.21
N TYR A 202 -7.43 4.29 4.38
CA TYR A 202 -5.99 4.23 4.46
C TYR A 202 -5.55 2.78 4.63
N GLY A 203 -4.57 2.35 3.85
CA GLY A 203 -3.93 1.05 3.99
C GLY A 203 -2.52 1.17 4.53
N MET A 204 -2.17 0.41 5.57
CA MET A 204 -0.85 0.38 6.19
C MET A 204 -0.24 -1.01 6.12
N SER A 205 1.02 -1.09 5.73
CA SER A 205 1.74 -2.37 5.70
C SER A 205 2.01 -2.90 7.11
N ALA A 206 2.21 -4.21 7.21
CA ALA A 206 2.98 -4.79 8.30
C ALA A 206 4.42 -4.24 8.29
N LEU A 207 5.22 -4.64 9.28
CA LEU A 207 6.57 -4.12 9.45
C LEU A 207 7.49 -4.55 8.30
N LEU A 208 8.03 -3.58 7.57
CA LEU A 208 9.00 -3.80 6.51
C LEU A 208 10.42 -3.61 7.04
N THR A 209 11.40 -4.20 6.35
CA THR A 209 12.82 -4.04 6.64
C THR A 209 13.57 -3.81 5.34
N VAL A 210 14.41 -2.77 5.30
CA VAL A 210 15.23 -2.49 4.13
C VAL A 210 16.21 -3.64 3.92
N ALA A 211 16.08 -4.32 2.78
CA ALA A 211 16.95 -5.43 2.43
C ALA A 211 18.42 -4.97 2.39
N PRO A 212 19.38 -5.82 2.79
CA PRO A 212 20.78 -5.55 2.55
C PRO A 212 21.06 -5.35 1.08
N GLU A 213 21.70 -4.23 0.75
CA GLU A 213 22.37 -4.06 -0.53
C GLU A 213 23.20 -5.32 -0.78
N PRO A 214 23.04 -6.02 -1.91
CA PRO A 214 23.86 -7.17 -2.22
C PRO A 214 25.30 -6.69 -2.27
N SER A 215 26.01 -6.92 -1.17
CA SER A 215 27.37 -6.43 -0.99
C SER A 215 28.18 -6.78 -2.23
N GLY A 216 28.93 -5.80 -2.77
CA GLY A 216 29.65 -5.88 -4.04
C GLY A 216 30.65 -7.05 -4.18
N ALA A 217 30.71 -7.95 -3.21
CA ALA A 217 31.32 -9.28 -3.28
C ALA A 217 30.74 -10.16 -4.41
N LEU A 218 29.44 -10.11 -4.70
CA LEU A 218 28.86 -10.89 -5.82
C LEU A 218 29.23 -10.32 -7.20
N LEU A 219 29.26 -8.99 -7.35
CA LEU A 219 29.65 -8.34 -8.61
C LEU A 219 31.15 -8.47 -8.90
N SER A 220 32.00 -8.49 -7.87
CA SER A 220 33.45 -8.68 -8.02
C SER A 220 33.84 -10.13 -8.35
N LEU A 221 33.09 -11.14 -7.86
CA LEU A 221 33.32 -12.55 -8.21
C LEU A 221 32.99 -12.87 -9.68
N VAL A 222 31.95 -12.26 -10.26
CA VAL A 222 31.64 -12.41 -11.69
C VAL A 222 32.69 -11.74 -12.58
N ALA A 223 33.20 -10.57 -12.17
CA ALA A 223 34.25 -9.87 -12.90
C ALA A 223 35.59 -10.64 -12.92
N ILE A 224 35.98 -11.27 -11.79
CA ILE A 224 37.20 -12.07 -11.72
C ILE A 224 37.07 -13.38 -12.51
N ALA A 225 35.90 -14.04 -12.48
CA ALA A 225 35.65 -15.24 -13.29
C ALA A 225 35.71 -14.94 -14.80
N ALA A 226 35.15 -13.80 -15.26
CA ALA A 226 35.20 -13.40 -16.67
C ALA A 226 36.63 -13.10 -17.16
N ILE A 227 37.48 -12.52 -16.31
CA ILE A 227 38.90 -12.27 -16.63
C ILE A 227 39.72 -13.58 -16.60
N GLY A 228 39.40 -14.50 -15.68
CA GLY A 228 40.04 -15.81 -15.59
C GLY A 228 39.77 -16.70 -16.82
N LEU A 229 38.55 -16.66 -17.36
CA LEU A 229 38.21 -17.39 -18.59
C LEU A 229 38.86 -16.81 -19.86
N ARG A 230 39.14 -15.50 -19.90
CA ARG A 230 39.79 -14.85 -21.05
C ARG A 230 41.28 -15.19 -21.18
N ARG A 231 41.97 -15.47 -20.07
CA ARG A 231 43.41 -15.83 -20.08
C ARG A 231 43.71 -17.28 -20.48
N ARG A 232 42.71 -18.18 -20.48
CA ARG A 232 42.89 -19.59 -20.88
C ARG A 232 42.76 -19.84 -22.39
N ARG A 233 42.54 -18.79 -23.20
CA ARG A 233 42.33 -18.85 -24.66
C ARG A 233 43.39 -18.08 -25.47
N SER A 234 44.56 -17.77 -24.89
CA SER A 234 45.71 -17.19 -25.60
C SER A 234 46.90 -18.12 -25.55
#